data_AF-A0A800DVY4-F1
#
_entry.id   AF-A0A800DVY4-F1
#
_cell.length_a   1.000
_cell.length_b   1.000
_cell.length_c   1.000
_cell.angle_alpha   90.00
_cell.angle_beta   90.00
_cell.angle_gamma   90.00
#
_symmetry.space_group_name_H-M   'P 1'
#
loop_
_entity.id
_entity.type
_entity.pdbx_description
1 polymer ?
#
loop_
_entity_poly.entity_id
_entity_poly.type
_entity_poly.pdbx_seq_one_letter_code
_entity_poly.pdbx_strand_id
1 'polypeptide(L)'
;KGVYAGQHIRLKGQGDPGIGQGQPGDLFLEIEFNAHSIYRVEGKNVYLQLPVTPWEAALGEQITVPTPVGKVKLKIPPGASHGKQMRLKGKGIPSKAPGDPKTGYLQVSKGP
;
A
#
# COMPACT_ATOMS: atom_id res chain seq x y z
N LYS A 1 -6.71 11.23 2.79
CA LYS A 1 -6.20 9.96 3.37
C LYS A 1 -7.18 8.84 3.04
N GLY A 2 -6.70 7.75 2.44
CA GLY A 2 -7.51 6.57 2.11
C GLY A 2 -8.02 6.45 0.69
N VAL A 3 -7.44 7.21 -0.24
CA VAL A 3 -7.63 6.93 -1.66
C VAL A 3 -6.85 5.68 -2.06
N TYR A 4 -7.34 4.97 -3.07
CA TYR A 4 -6.70 3.81 -3.68
C TYR A 4 -6.76 3.96 -5.21
N ALA A 5 -5.86 3.28 -5.91
CA ALA A 5 -5.83 3.33 -7.37
C ALA A 5 -7.14 2.81 -7.98
N GLY A 6 -7.60 3.43 -9.07
CA GLY A 6 -8.89 3.18 -9.74
C GLY A 6 -10.09 3.84 -9.05
N GLN A 7 -9.88 4.55 -7.93
CA GLN A 7 -10.96 5.31 -7.30
C GLN A 7 -11.38 6.49 -8.19
N HIS A 8 -12.68 6.65 -8.39
CA HIS A 8 -13.26 7.80 -9.08
C HIS A 8 -13.72 8.86 -8.08
N ILE A 9 -13.42 10.13 -8.37
CA ILE A 9 -13.87 11.30 -7.61
C ILE A 9 -14.72 12.17 -8.53
N ARG A 10 -15.98 12.39 -8.15
CA ARG A 10 -16.89 13.29 -8.87
C ARG A 10 -16.81 14.71 -8.30
N LEU A 11 -16.53 15.67 -9.16
CA LEU A 11 -16.58 17.09 -8.88
C LEU A 11 -17.81 17.69 -9.54
N LYS A 12 -18.82 18.00 -8.73
CA LYS A 12 -20.13 18.44 -9.22
C LYS A 12 -20.03 19.84 -9.86
N GLY A 13 -20.54 20.01 -11.07
CA GLY A 13 -20.57 21.31 -11.76
C GLY A 13 -19.19 21.84 -12.20
N GLN A 14 -18.18 20.96 -12.23
CA GLN A 14 -16.81 21.27 -12.67
C GLN A 14 -16.48 20.64 -14.03
N GLY A 15 -17.46 20.05 -14.70
CA GLY A 15 -17.34 19.57 -16.08
C GLY A 15 -17.59 20.67 -17.10
N ASP A 16 -17.84 20.27 -18.34
CA ASP A 16 -18.01 21.20 -19.45
C ASP A 16 -19.17 22.18 -19.22
N PRO A 17 -19.07 23.42 -19.75
CA PRO A 17 -20.16 24.38 -19.69
C PRO A 17 -21.47 23.82 -20.26
N GLY A 18 -22.58 24.10 -19.57
CA GLY A 18 -23.91 23.75 -20.06
C GLY A 18 -24.27 24.54 -21.32
N ILE A 19 -25.15 23.99 -22.15
CA ILE A 19 -25.64 24.68 -23.35
C ILE A 19 -26.66 25.75 -22.93
N GLY A 20 -26.46 26.99 -23.37
CA GLY A 20 -27.36 28.12 -23.06
C GLY A 20 -27.30 28.52 -21.58
N GLN A 21 -28.44 28.46 -20.87
CA GLN A 21 -28.51 28.65 -19.41
C GLN A 21 -28.40 27.33 -18.63
N GLY A 22 -27.98 26.24 -19.28
CA GLY A 22 -27.77 24.95 -18.63
C GLY A 22 -26.66 24.99 -17.57
N GLN A 23 -26.80 24.20 -16.51
CA GLN A 23 -25.74 24.04 -15.52
C GLN A 23 -24.53 23.31 -16.13
N PRO A 24 -23.29 23.62 -15.69
CA PRO A 24 -22.12 22.85 -16.07
C PRO A 24 -22.27 21.36 -15.71
N GLY A 25 -21.65 20.50 -16.52
CA GLY A 25 -21.56 19.07 -16.26
C GLY A 25 -20.69 18.74 -15.05
N ASP A 26 -20.42 17.46 -14.85
CA ASP A 26 -19.54 16.99 -13.77
C ASP A 26 -18.20 16.51 -14.32
N LEU A 27 -17.16 16.70 -13.51
CA LEU A 27 -15.83 16.18 -13.80
C LEU A 27 -15.58 14.92 -12.97
N PHE A 28 -15.15 13.84 -13.63
CA PHE A 28 -14.70 12.62 -12.99
C PHE A 28 -13.19 12.54 -13.05
N LEU A 29 -12.55 12.35 -11.89
CA LEU A 29 -11.12 12.11 -11.77
C LEU A 29 -10.88 10.65 -11.40
N GLU A 30 -10.01 9.96 -12.13
CA GLU A 30 -9.51 8.65 -11.77
C GLU A 30 -8.17 8.79 -11.02
N ILE A 31 -8.03 8.05 -9.92
CA ILE A 31 -6.80 8.05 -9.13
C ILE A 31 -5.87 6.96 -9.63
N GLU A 32 -4.67 7.34 -10.04
CA GLU A 32 -3.57 6.41 -10.28
C GLU A 32 -2.44 6.66 -9.29
N PHE A 33 -1.68 5.61 -8.98
CA PHE A 33 -0.48 5.72 -8.16
C PHE A 33 0.75 5.63 -9.03
N ASN A 34 1.68 6.57 -8.81
CA ASN A 34 3.02 6.47 -9.37
C ASN A 34 3.70 5.21 -8.82
N ALA A 35 4.44 4.53 -9.70
CA ALA A 35 5.28 3.40 -9.29
C ALA A 35 6.27 3.84 -8.20
N HIS A 36 6.40 3.03 -7.15
CA HIS A 36 7.31 3.29 -6.05
C HIS A 36 8.45 2.26 -6.03
N SER A 37 9.66 2.68 -5.71
CA SER A 37 10.86 1.84 -5.80
C SER A 37 10.87 0.63 -4.87
N ILE A 38 10.21 0.74 -3.71
CA ILE A 38 10.17 -0.32 -2.67
C ILE A 38 8.77 -0.83 -2.34
N TYR A 39 7.71 -0.18 -2.83
CA TYR A 39 6.33 -0.54 -2.49
C TYR A 39 5.56 -0.90 -3.75
N ARG A 40 4.88 -2.03 -3.69
CA ARG A 40 3.86 -2.41 -4.66
C ARG A 40 2.50 -2.31 -3.98
N VAL A 41 1.55 -1.67 -4.65
CA VAL A 41 0.18 -1.54 -4.15
C VAL A 41 -0.73 -2.40 -4.99
N GLU A 42 -1.58 -3.20 -4.33
CA GLU A 42 -2.66 -3.93 -4.98
C GLU A 42 -3.96 -3.68 -4.21
N GLY A 43 -4.85 -2.90 -4.83
CA GLY A 43 -6.05 -2.40 -4.18
C GLY A 43 -5.72 -1.58 -2.92
N LYS A 44 -5.99 -2.15 -1.74
CA LYS A 44 -5.73 -1.53 -0.43
C LYS A 44 -4.50 -2.10 0.29
N ASN A 45 -3.92 -3.16 -0.27
CA ASN A 45 -2.76 -3.83 0.30
C ASN A 45 -1.47 -3.21 -0.20
N VAL A 46 -0.47 -3.16 0.69
CA VAL A 46 0.88 -2.69 0.37
C VAL A 46 1.85 -3.83 0.55
N TYR A 47 2.69 -4.07 -0.44
CA TYR A 47 3.70 -5.11 -0.46
C TYR A 47 5.07 -4.48 -0.47
N LEU A 48 5.99 -5.03 0.31
CA LEU A 48 7.41 -4.70 0.29
C LEU A 48 8.23 -5.99 0.25
N GLN A 49 9.21 -6.04 -0.64
CA GLN A 49 10.22 -7.09 -0.63
C GLN A 49 11.26 -6.76 0.42
N LEU A 50 11.43 -7.67 1.37
CA LEU A 50 12.35 -7.53 2.48
C LEU A 50 13.62 -8.31 2.14
N PRO A 51 14.73 -7.66 1.80
CA PRO A 51 16.00 -8.34 1.66
C PRO A 51 16.45 -8.82 3.05
N VAL A 52 16.69 -10.12 3.17
CA VAL A 52 17.16 -10.75 4.41
C VAL A 52 18.44 -11.52 4.10
N THR A 53 19.46 -11.33 4.92
CA THR A 53 20.73 -12.06 4.76
C THR A 53 20.56 -13.53 5.19
N PRO A 54 21.41 -14.46 4.72
CA PRO A 54 21.28 -15.88 5.05
C PRO A 54 21.30 -16.16 6.55
N TRP A 55 22.13 -15.45 7.33
CA TRP A 55 22.22 -15.64 8.78
C TRP A 55 21.04 -15.04 9.53
N GLU A 56 20.52 -13.87 9.13
CA GLU A 56 19.27 -13.30 9.66
C GLU A 56 18.10 -14.28 9.48
N ALA A 57 18.00 -14.89 8.30
CA ALA A 57 16.97 -15.88 7.98
C ALA A 57 17.15 -17.18 8.78
N ALA A 58 18.39 -17.65 8.94
CA ALA A 58 18.70 -18.90 9.65
C ALA A 58 18.48 -18.77 11.16
N LEU A 59 19.02 -17.74 11.80
CA LEU A 59 19.00 -17.55 13.25
C LEU A 59 17.72 -16.86 13.73
N GLY A 60 17.05 -16.12 12.86
CA GLY A 60 15.99 -15.19 13.22
C GLY A 60 16.56 -13.92 13.85
N GLU A 61 16.02 -12.78 13.44
CA GLU A 61 16.47 -11.46 13.89
C GLU A 61 15.30 -10.50 14.10
N GLN A 62 15.50 -9.48 14.95
CA GLN A 62 14.56 -8.38 15.05
C GLN A 62 15.08 -7.16 14.29
N ILE A 63 14.47 -6.86 13.16
CA ILE A 63 14.86 -5.75 12.29
C ILE A 63 13.81 -4.64 12.27
N THR A 64 14.21 -3.45 11.85
CA THR A 64 13.28 -2.32 11.66
C THR A 64 12.97 -2.14 10.18
N VAL A 65 11.69 -2.25 9.82
CA VAL A 65 11.23 -2.19 8.42
C VAL A 65 10.43 -0.91 8.17
N PRO A 66 10.65 -0.20 7.06
CA PRO A 66 9.82 0.95 6.71
C PRO A 66 8.41 0.48 6.30
N THR A 67 7.39 1.25 6.70
CA THR A 67 6.03 1.11 6.18
C THR A 67 5.50 2.50 5.78
N PRO A 68 4.45 2.59 4.95
CA PRO A 68 3.86 3.88 4.57
C PRO A 68 3.36 4.72 5.75
N VAL A 69 3.15 4.09 6.92
CA VAL A 69 2.68 4.76 8.15
C VAL A 69 3.78 4.94 9.20
N GLY A 70 5.04 4.64 8.86
CA GLY A 70 6.20 4.75 9.76
C GLY A 70 6.99 3.45 9.89
N LYS A 71 8.08 3.47 10.65
CA LYS A 71 8.92 2.28 10.87
C LYS A 71 8.26 1.32 11.87
N VAL A 72 8.43 0.03 11.68
CA VAL A 72 7.95 -1.02 12.59
C VAL A 72 9.07 -2.02 12.89
N LYS A 73 9.10 -2.53 14.13
CA LYS A 73 9.97 -3.66 14.47
C LYS A 73 9.31 -4.96 13.98
N LEU A 74 10.03 -5.73 13.17
CA LEU A 74 9.63 -7.03 12.68
C LEU A 74 10.53 -8.09 13.29
N LYS A 75 9.94 -9.17 13.81
CA LYS A 75 10.69 -10.37 14.20
C LYS A 75 10.67 -11.37 13.04
N ILE A 76 11.83 -11.64 12.46
CA ILE A 76 12.04 -12.71 11.50
C ILE A 76 12.12 -14.03 12.29
N PRO A 77 11.27 -15.02 12.01
CA PRO A 77 11.38 -16.32 12.65
C PRO A 77 12.65 -17.06 12.15
N PRO A 78 13.33 -17.84 13.00
CA PRO A 78 14.43 -18.70 12.56
C PRO A 78 13.98 -19.65 11.45
N GLY A 79 14.86 -19.92 10.48
CA GLY A 79 14.54 -20.71 9.29
C GLY A 79 13.52 -20.04 8.35
N ALA A 80 13.46 -18.71 8.31
CA ALA A 80 12.61 -18.01 7.34
C ALA A 80 13.08 -18.29 5.90
N SER A 81 12.17 -18.77 5.05
CA SER A 81 12.47 -19.07 3.66
C SER A 81 12.20 -17.89 2.73
N HIS A 82 12.88 -17.90 1.58
CA HIS A 82 12.57 -17.01 0.46
C HIS A 82 11.10 -17.15 0.03
N GLY A 83 10.47 -16.04 -0.35
CA GLY A 83 9.07 -15.98 -0.79
C GLY A 83 8.06 -15.98 0.35
N LYS A 84 8.47 -16.28 1.59
CA LYS A 84 7.58 -16.27 2.77
C LYS A 84 6.97 -14.88 2.95
N GLN A 85 5.64 -14.84 2.99
CA GLN A 85 4.89 -13.62 3.26
C GLN A 85 4.58 -13.47 4.75
N MET A 86 4.83 -12.28 5.28
CA MET A 86 4.57 -11.90 6.66
C MET A 86 3.56 -10.75 6.68
N ARG A 87 2.45 -10.95 7.40
CA ARG A 87 1.36 -9.98 7.47
C ARG A 87 1.59 -8.94 8.57
N LEU A 88 1.54 -7.67 8.18
CA LEU A 88 1.56 -6.52 9.08
C LEU A 88 0.17 -5.89 9.17
N LYS A 89 -0.59 -6.28 10.20
CA LYS A 89 -1.94 -5.73 10.46
C LYS A 89 -1.84 -4.23 10.76
N GLY A 90 -2.69 -3.45 10.10
CA GLY A 90 -2.77 -1.99 10.27
C GLY A 90 -1.72 -1.19 9.51
N LYS A 91 -0.90 -1.83 8.64
CA LYS A 91 0.22 -1.17 7.94
C LYS A 91 0.03 -1.04 6.42
N GLY A 92 -1.19 -1.23 5.93
CA GLY A 92 -1.59 -0.98 4.53
C GLY A 92 -2.07 0.47 4.31
N ILE A 93 -2.78 0.71 3.20
CA ILE A 93 -3.30 2.04 2.87
C ILE A 93 -4.39 2.46 3.88
N PRO A 94 -4.33 3.68 4.45
CA PRO A 94 -5.29 4.09 5.49
C PRO A 94 -6.70 4.36 4.93
N SER A 95 -7.60 3.39 4.94
CA SER A 95 -9.03 3.61 4.59
C SER A 95 -9.80 4.42 5.64
N LYS A 96 -10.80 5.20 5.20
CA LYS A 96 -11.78 5.92 6.04
C LYS A 96 -12.93 5.03 6.51
N ALA A 97 -13.16 3.88 5.88
CA ALA A 97 -14.26 2.98 6.23
C ALA A 97 -13.98 2.27 7.57
N PRO A 98 -14.91 2.29 8.53
CA PRO A 98 -14.84 1.48 9.75
C PRO A 98 -14.76 -0.01 9.39
N GLY A 99 -13.90 -0.77 10.08
CA GLY A 99 -13.79 -2.22 9.91
C GLY A 99 -12.93 -2.72 8.74
N ASP A 100 -12.40 -1.83 7.90
CA ASP A 100 -11.55 -2.22 6.76
C ASP A 100 -10.17 -2.75 7.23
N PRO A 101 -9.81 -4.02 6.98
CA PRO A 101 -8.55 -4.60 7.45
C PRO A 101 -7.37 -4.07 6.63
N LYS A 102 -6.88 -2.89 6.99
CA LYS A 102 -5.66 -2.27 6.41
C LYS A 102 -4.48 -3.23 6.60
N THR A 103 -3.94 -3.78 5.52
CA THR A 103 -2.90 -4.80 5.64
C THR A 103 -1.68 -4.46 4.79
N GLY A 104 -0.52 -4.44 5.44
CA GLY A 104 0.77 -4.47 4.76
C GLY A 104 1.28 -5.91 4.73
N TYR A 105 1.99 -6.26 3.67
CA TYR A 105 2.66 -7.54 3.52
C TYR A 105 4.15 -7.29 3.29
N LEU A 106 4.97 -8.07 3.99
CA LEU A 106 6.40 -8.16 3.72
C LEU A 106 6.65 -9.53 3.10
N GLN A 107 7.34 -9.57 1.97
CA GLN A 107 7.78 -10.82 1.36
C GLN A 107 9.29 -10.95 1.54
N VAL A 108 9.72 -12.03 2.20
CA VAL A 108 11.16 -12.32 2.34
C VAL A 108 11.73 -12.56 0.96
N SER A 109 12.77 -11.81 0.62
CA SER A 109 13.53 -11.91 -0.62
C SER A 109 14.99 -12.22 -0.29
N LYS A 110 15.71 -12.83 -1.25
CA LYS A 110 17.12 -13.14 -1.06
C LYS A 110 17.88 -11.81 -0.95
N GLY A 111 18.51 -11.57 0.20
CA GLY A 111 19.42 -10.44 0.36
C GLY A 111 20.68 -10.58 -0.49
N PRO A 112 21.46 -9.49 -0.64
CA PRO A 112 22.78 -9.54 -1.27
C PRO A 112 23.73 -10.51 -0.57
#